data_AF-A0A920LD33-F1
#
_entry.id   AF-A0A920LD33-F1
#
_cell.length_a   1.000
_cell.length_b   1.000
_cell.length_c   1.000
_cell.angle_alpha   90.00
_cell.angle_beta   90.00
_cell.angle_gamma   90.00
#
_symmetry.space_group_name_H-M   'P 1'
#
loop_
_entity.id
_entity.type
_entity.pdbx_description
1 polymer ?
#
loop_
_entity_poly.entity_id
_entity_poly.type
_entity_poly.pdbx_seq_one_letter_code
_entity_poly.pdbx_strand_id
1 'polypeptide(L)'
;MDTKEIIKKVRKVEIKTKKLTNNVFGGEYQSTFKGRGMTFSEVRSYEFGDDVRTIDWNVTARYNEPFVKVFEEERELTLMLMVDISGSKLFGSEDQIKKNIVTEISATLAFLQYRITIK
;
A
#
# COMPACT_ATOMS: atom_id res chain seq x y z
N MET A 1 -10.67 3.24 -30.44
CA MET A 1 -10.25 3.86 -29.16
C MET A 1 -8.85 4.38 -29.35
N ASP A 2 -8.67 5.70 -29.28
CA ASP A 2 -7.38 6.35 -29.47
C ASP A 2 -6.53 6.22 -28.17
N THR A 3 -5.24 5.91 -28.30
CA THR A 3 -4.30 5.72 -27.18
C THR A 3 -4.27 6.94 -26.26
N LYS A 4 -4.47 8.14 -26.81
CA LYS A 4 -4.56 9.39 -26.04
C LYS A 4 -5.75 9.42 -25.07
N GLU A 5 -6.89 8.85 -25.45
CA GLU A 5 -8.08 8.78 -24.58
C GLU A 5 -7.86 7.84 -23.41
N ILE A 6 -7.17 6.72 -23.65
CA ILE A 6 -6.82 5.76 -22.60
C ILE A 6 -5.89 6.41 -21.58
N ILE A 7 -4.83 7.08 -22.03
CA ILE A 7 -3.89 7.79 -21.15
C ILE A 7 -4.62 8.86 -20.31
N LYS A 8 -5.56 9.60 -20.92
CA LYS A 8 -6.35 10.62 -20.22
C LYS A 8 -7.26 10.00 -19.14
N LYS A 9 -7.87 8.84 -19.41
CA LYS A 9 -8.66 8.09 -18.42
C LYS A 9 -7.78 7.57 -17.28
N VAL A 10 -6.63 6.98 -17.59
CA VAL A 10 -5.66 6.48 -16.59
C VAL A 10 -5.20 7.60 -15.66
N ARG A 11 -4.80 8.77 -16.19
CA ARG A 11 -4.43 9.94 -15.38
C ARG A 11 -5.56 10.41 -14.47
N LYS A 12 -6.82 10.35 -14.93
CA LYS A 12 -7.98 10.75 -14.11
C LYS A 12 -8.20 9.79 -12.94
N VAL A 13 -8.01 8.49 -13.15
CA VAL A 13 -8.04 7.48 -12.10
C VAL A 13 -6.90 7.71 -11.11
N GLU A 14 -5.67 7.90 -11.60
CA GLU A 14 -4.49 8.17 -10.77
C GLU A 14 -4.69 9.39 -9.83
N ILE A 15 -5.21 10.50 -10.35
CA ILE A 15 -5.48 11.72 -9.56
C ILE A 15 -6.53 11.46 -8.47
N LYS A 16 -7.63 10.77 -8.81
CA LYS A 16 -8.68 10.41 -7.83
C LYS A 16 -8.13 9.51 -6.73
N THR A 17 -7.38 8.48 -7.12
CA THR A 17 -6.78 7.52 -6.19
C THR A 17 -5.74 8.19 -5.29
N LYS A 18 -4.93 9.13 -5.82
CA LYS A 18 -3.96 9.92 -5.04
C LYS A 18 -4.63 10.77 -3.96
N LYS A 19 -5.77 11.39 -4.27
CA LYS A 19 -6.54 12.19 -3.30
C LYS A 19 -7.18 11.31 -2.20
N LEU A 20 -7.73 10.16 -2.58
CA LEU A 20 -8.32 9.20 -1.62
C LEU A 20 -7.26 8.57 -0.71
N THR A 21 -6.15 8.11 -1.27
CA THR A 21 -5.06 7.51 -0.47
C THR A 21 -4.44 8.51 0.50
N ASN A 22 -4.15 9.75 0.09
CA ASN A 22 -3.61 10.75 1.02
C ASN A 22 -4.57 11.06 2.19
N ASN A 23 -5.89 11.00 1.97
CA ASN A 23 -6.88 11.21 3.03
C ASN A 23 -7.05 9.98 3.95
N VAL A 24 -6.82 8.77 3.45
CA VAL A 24 -6.92 7.53 4.25
C VAL A 24 -5.62 7.23 5.02
N PHE A 25 -4.47 7.59 4.47
CA PHE A 25 -3.15 7.39 5.10
C PHE A 25 -2.70 8.57 5.99
N GLY A 26 -3.54 9.61 6.12
CA GLY A 26 -3.18 10.87 6.76
C GLY A 26 -3.30 10.93 8.29
N GLY A 27 -3.66 9.84 8.99
CA GLY A 27 -3.78 9.98 10.45
C GLY A 27 -4.07 8.77 11.33
N GLU A 28 -4.66 7.67 10.87
CA GLU A 28 -5.23 6.69 11.84
C GLU A 28 -5.09 5.22 11.43
N TYR A 29 -3.89 4.79 11.08
CA TYR A 29 -3.53 3.39 11.25
C TYR A 29 -2.18 3.30 11.95
N GLN A 30 -2.19 3.52 13.27
CA GLN A 30 -1.25 2.77 14.10
C GLN A 30 -1.59 1.31 13.85
N SER A 31 -0.71 0.62 13.13
CA SER A 31 -0.79 -0.82 12.97
C SER A 31 -0.95 -1.45 14.35
N THR A 32 -2.15 -1.94 14.68
CA THR A 32 -2.33 -2.90 15.77
C THR A 32 -1.75 -4.26 15.41
N PHE A 33 -1.22 -4.42 14.20
CA PHE A 33 -0.43 -5.57 13.78
C PHE A 33 1.05 -5.34 14.10
N LYS A 34 1.44 -5.81 15.29
CA LYS A 34 2.84 -6.06 15.63
C LYS A 34 3.28 -7.39 15.01
N GLY A 35 3.26 -7.48 13.67
CA GLY A 35 4.03 -8.50 12.97
C GLY A 35 5.51 -8.15 13.12
N ARG A 36 6.36 -9.12 13.50
CA ARG A 36 7.81 -8.90 13.46
C ARG A 36 8.22 -8.79 11.99
N GLY A 37 8.29 -7.56 11.46
CA GLY A 37 9.00 -7.31 10.21
C GLY A 37 10.42 -7.87 10.31
N MET A 38 10.83 -8.64 9.31
CA MET A 38 12.14 -9.32 9.32
C MET A 38 13.30 -8.39 8.92
N THR A 39 13.00 -7.18 8.44
CA THR A 39 14.00 -6.25 7.90
C THR A 39 14.38 -5.20 8.95
N PHE A 40 15.66 -5.15 9.30
CA PHE A 40 16.24 -4.16 10.21
C PHE A 40 16.22 -2.78 9.52
N SER A 41 15.61 -1.78 10.17
CA SER A 41 15.51 -0.42 9.63
C SER A 41 16.64 0.45 10.19
N GLU A 42 16.63 0.66 11.51
CA GLU A 42 17.60 1.53 12.18
C GLU A 42 17.70 1.23 13.68
N VAL A 43 18.62 1.93 14.36
CA VAL A 43 18.73 1.93 15.82
C VAL A 43 18.38 3.31 16.32
N ARG A 44 17.47 3.39 17.31
CA ARG A 44 17.13 4.65 17.98
C ARG A 44 17.38 4.59 19.48
N SER A 45 17.54 5.74 20.12
CA SER A 45 17.62 5.82 21.58
C SER A 45 16.33 5.28 22.22
N TYR A 46 16.49 4.56 23.33
CA TYR A 46 15.39 4.02 24.11
C TYR A 46 14.55 5.15 24.70
N GLU A 47 13.23 5.04 24.56
CA GLU A 47 12.25 5.90 25.20
C GLU A 47 11.39 5.12 26.19
N PHE A 48 10.87 5.81 27.19
CA PHE A 48 10.02 5.20 28.20
C PHE A 48 8.73 4.66 27.55
N GLY A 49 8.55 3.34 27.60
CA GLY A 49 7.46 2.64 26.93
C GLY A 49 7.93 1.60 25.91
N ASP A 50 9.22 1.61 25.56
CA ASP A 50 9.80 0.62 24.66
C ASP A 50 10.01 -0.74 25.33
N ASP A 51 9.86 -1.81 24.54
CA ASP A 51 10.10 -3.17 25.02
C ASP A 51 11.60 -3.41 25.20
N VAL A 52 12.01 -3.73 26.43
CA VAL A 52 13.39 -4.03 26.82
C VAL A 52 14.00 -5.16 25.97
N ARG A 53 13.17 -6.06 25.41
CA ARG A 53 13.63 -7.15 24.52
C ARG A 53 14.17 -6.66 23.18
N THR A 54 13.81 -5.44 22.77
CA THR A 54 14.27 -4.85 21.51
C THR A 54 15.59 -4.09 21.65
N ILE A 55 16.16 -4.04 22.87
CA ILE A 55 17.42 -3.35 23.14
C ILE A 55 18.58 -4.03 22.39
N ASP A 56 19.36 -3.22 21.69
CA ASP A 56 20.65 -3.63 21.14
C ASP A 56 21.76 -3.41 22.18
N TRP A 57 22.16 -4.48 22.85
CA TRP A 57 23.22 -4.44 23.85
C TRP A 57 24.60 -4.10 23.27
N ASN A 58 24.86 -4.38 21.98
CA ASN A 58 26.15 -4.07 21.35
C ASN A 58 26.30 -2.58 21.06
N VAL A 59 25.22 -1.92 20.65
CA VAL A 59 25.22 -0.46 20.46
C VAL A 59 25.18 0.24 21.80
N THR A 60 24.34 -0.25 22.72
CA THR A 60 24.24 0.27 24.09
C THR A 60 25.59 0.25 24.81
N ALA A 61 26.38 -0.82 24.67
CA ALA A 61 27.70 -0.92 25.28
C ALA A 61 28.75 0.05 24.70
N ARG A 62 28.58 0.52 23.46
CA ARG A 62 29.51 1.48 22.83
C ARG A 62 29.22 2.93 23.20
N TYR A 63 27.95 3.28 23.31
CA TYR A 63 27.51 4.65 23.57
C TYR A 63 27.16 4.90 25.05
N ASN A 64 27.15 3.83 25.87
CA ASN A 64 26.81 3.85 27.30
C ASN A 64 25.40 4.42 27.59
N GLU A 65 24.52 4.36 26.59
CA GLU A 65 23.13 4.78 26.63
C GLU A 65 22.26 3.70 25.97
N PRO A 66 21.02 3.45 26.42
CA PRO A 66 20.18 2.38 25.90
C PRO A 66 19.66 2.68 24.49
N PHE A 67 19.83 1.73 23.57
CA PHE A 67 19.37 1.80 22.19
C PHE A 67 18.44 0.63 21.84
N VAL A 68 17.38 0.88 21.06
CA VAL A 68 16.41 -0.12 20.60
C VAL A 68 16.46 -0.31 19.09
N LYS A 69 16.27 -1.55 18.63
CA LYS A 69 16.17 -1.89 17.21
C LYS A 69 14.79 -1.54 16.68
N VAL A 70 14.76 -0.76 15.61
CA VAL A 70 13.55 -0.48 14.84
C VAL A 70 13.51 -1.44 13.66
N PHE A 71 12.43 -2.21 13.57
CA PHE A 71 12.18 -3.13 12.48
C PHE A 71 11.10 -2.52 11.58
N GLU A 72 11.33 -2.56 10.27
CA GLU A 72 10.35 -2.15 9.28
C GLU A 72 9.55 -3.38 8.84
N GLU A 73 8.23 -3.24 8.85
CA GLU A 73 7.33 -4.28 8.37
C GLU A 73 7.26 -4.20 6.85
N GLU A 74 7.94 -5.11 6.15
CA GLU A 74 7.70 -5.31 4.71
C GLU A 74 6.27 -5.78 4.50
N ARG A 75 5.50 -5.02 3.71
CA ARG A 75 4.12 -5.36 3.36
C ARG A 75 4.06 -5.88 1.93
N GLU A 76 4.11 -7.20 1.79
CA GLU A 76 3.74 -7.85 0.54
C GLU A 76 2.22 -8.11 0.50
N LEU A 77 1.48 -7.27 -0.22
CA LEU A 77 0.09 -7.56 -0.55
C LEU A 77 0.07 -8.40 -1.84
N THR A 78 -0.68 -9.51 -1.88
CA THR A 78 -0.87 -10.30 -3.11
C THR A 78 -2.29 -10.10 -3.60
N LEU A 79 -2.46 -9.53 -4.81
CA LEU A 79 -3.76 -9.29 -5.42
C LEU A 79 -4.02 -10.26 -6.57
N MET A 80 -5.06 -11.08 -6.46
CA MET A 80 -5.56 -11.93 -7.54
C MET A 80 -6.86 -11.36 -8.11
N LEU A 81 -6.84 -10.92 -9.37
CA LEU A 81 -8.02 -10.38 -10.05
C LEU A 81 -8.63 -11.44 -10.96
N MET A 82 -9.85 -11.88 -10.63
CA MET A 82 -10.61 -12.82 -11.45
C MET A 82 -11.71 -12.07 -12.18
N VAL A 83 -11.56 -11.93 -13.49
CA VAL A 83 -12.47 -11.14 -14.33
C VAL A 83 -13.14 -12.04 -15.35
N ASP A 84 -14.46 -12.21 -15.22
CA ASP A 84 -15.24 -12.84 -16.29
C ASP A 84 -15.16 -12.00 -17.58
N ILE A 85 -14.95 -12.63 -18.73
CA ILE A 85 -14.90 -11.97 -20.05
C ILE A 85 -16.03 -12.43 -20.97
N SER A 86 -17.04 -13.11 -20.43
CA SER A 86 -18.18 -13.63 -21.18
C SER A 86 -18.94 -12.52 -21.94
N GLY A 87 -19.60 -12.92 -23.04
CA GLY A 87 -20.38 -12.01 -23.88
C GLY A 87 -21.52 -11.28 -23.17
N SER A 88 -21.93 -11.74 -21.99
CA SER A 88 -22.91 -11.07 -21.11
C SER A 88 -22.47 -9.66 -20.68
N LYS A 89 -21.17 -9.35 -20.80
CA LYS A 89 -20.58 -8.05 -20.47
C LYS A 89 -20.65 -7.00 -21.57
N LEU A 90 -21.12 -7.37 -22.77
CA LEU A 90 -21.38 -6.45 -23.89
C LEU A 90 -22.70 -5.67 -23.71
N PHE A 91 -23.50 -6.00 -22.69
CA PHE A 91 -24.73 -5.29 -22.35
C PHE A 91 -24.47 -4.19 -21.32
N GLY A 92 -25.09 -3.02 -21.49
CA GLY A 92 -24.99 -1.87 -20.59
C GLY A 92 -25.96 -0.75 -20.99
N SER A 93 -26.23 0.18 -20.08
CA SER A 93 -27.02 1.39 -20.35
C SER A 93 -26.29 2.28 -21.35
N GLU A 94 -27.02 3.09 -22.12
CA GLU A 94 -26.56 3.84 -23.31
C GLU A 94 -25.16 4.50 -23.20
N ASP A 95 -24.74 4.95 -22.01
CA ASP A 95 -23.46 5.61 -21.78
C ASP A 95 -22.29 4.73 -21.29
N GLN A 96 -22.53 3.51 -20.76
CA GLN A 96 -21.51 2.68 -20.10
C GLN A 96 -21.74 1.18 -20.31
N ILE A 97 -20.80 0.53 -21.00
CA ILE A 97 -20.75 -0.93 -21.12
C ILE A 97 -20.19 -1.53 -19.82
N LYS A 98 -20.77 -2.62 -19.30
CA LYS A 98 -20.29 -3.33 -18.10
C LYS A 98 -18.79 -3.67 -18.17
N LYS A 99 -18.28 -3.98 -19.37
CA LYS A 99 -16.85 -4.17 -19.63
C LYS A 99 -15.98 -2.98 -19.20
N ASN A 100 -16.42 -1.74 -19.44
CA ASN A 100 -15.64 -0.55 -19.10
C ASN A 100 -15.50 -0.38 -17.58
N ILE A 101 -16.58 -0.62 -16.85
CA ILE A 101 -16.60 -0.54 -15.38
C ILE A 101 -15.68 -1.61 -14.77
N VAL A 102 -15.78 -2.85 -15.27
CA VAL A 102 -14.93 -3.95 -14.81
C VAL A 102 -13.45 -3.67 -15.07
N THR A 103 -13.11 -3.11 -16.23
CA THR A 103 -11.75 -2.68 -16.55
C THR A 103 -11.27 -1.57 -15.61
N GLU A 104 -12.11 -0.57 -15.33
CA GLU A 104 -11.75 0.54 -14.43
C GLU A 104 -11.52 0.07 -12.99
N ILE A 105 -12.38 -0.82 -12.47
CA ILE A 105 -12.22 -1.41 -11.14
C ILE A 105 -10.93 -2.25 -11.08
N SER A 106 -10.71 -3.12 -12.07
CA SER A 106 -9.53 -3.98 -12.12
C SER A 106 -8.24 -3.16 -12.20
N ALA A 107 -8.21 -2.13 -13.05
CA ALA A 107 -7.07 -1.23 -13.18
C ALA A 107 -6.81 -0.45 -11.89
N THR A 108 -7.86 0.00 -11.20
CA THR A 108 -7.73 0.73 -9.92
C THR A 108 -7.15 -0.16 -8.83
N LEU A 109 -7.64 -1.39 -8.70
CA LEU A 109 -7.14 -2.36 -7.71
C LEU A 109 -5.69 -2.75 -8.00
N ALA A 110 -5.34 -3.03 -9.26
CA ALA A 110 -3.96 -3.34 -9.65
C ALA A 110 -3.01 -2.16 -9.39
N PHE A 111 -3.45 -0.93 -9.65
CA PHE A 111 -2.65 0.27 -9.37
C PHE A 111 -2.45 0.52 -7.88
N LEU A 112 -3.49 0.26 -7.07
CA LEU A 112 -3.39 0.34 -5.60
C LEU A 112 -2.37 -0.66 -5.07
N GLN A 113 -2.42 -1.91 -5.55
CA GLN A 113 -1.46 -2.94 -5.21
C GLN A 113 -0.02 -2.50 -5.51
N TYR A 114 0.25 -2.10 -6.75
CA TYR A 114 1.58 -1.66 -7.18
C TYR A 114 2.14 -0.54 -6.30
N ARG A 115 1.27 0.41 -5.90
CA ARG A 115 1.67 1.54 -5.07
C ARG A 115 1.92 1.17 -3.60
N ILE A 116 1.20 0.19 -3.05
CA ILE A 116 1.44 -0.33 -1.70
C ILE A 116 2.76 -1.09 -1.64
N THR A 117 3.12 -1.82 -2.70
CA THR A 117 4.39 -2.57 -2.76
C THR A 117 5.64 -1.69 -2.89
N ILE A 118 5.51 -0.46 -3.41
CA ILE A 118 6.67 0.44 -3.65
C ILE A 118 6.91 1.43 -2.50
N LYS A 119 6.00 1.47 -1.52
CA LYS A 119 6.14 2.27 -0.31
C LYS A 119 6.58 1.40 0.85
#